data_AF-A0A9X1VHI1-F1
#
_entry.id   AF-A0A9X1VHI1-F1
#
_cell.length_a   1.000
_cell.length_b   1.000
_cell.length_c   1.000
_cell.angle_alpha   90.00
_cell.angle_beta   90.00
_cell.angle_gamma   90.00
#
_symmetry.space_group_name_H-M   'P 1'
#
loop_
_entity.id
_entity.type
_entity.pdbx_description
1 polymer ?
#
loop_
_entity_poly.entity_id
_entity_poly.type
_entity_poly.pdbx_seq_one_letter_code
_entity_poly.pdbx_strand_id
1 'polypeptide(L)'
;MALTAYQTQFKRRMKRAISLRAKADRKARRYTQLLADAIGAAEDAATQMNELNQLYNVDVSTYTLLTQALHANSGQEVLVDHLAQSAPGEEAIIFNQVPDGNGGQPLPVNPLFGELVAGTPITPPAQAAKASGQVKDAAPVDTQASESLG
;
A
#
# COMPACT_ATOMS: atom_id res chain seq x y z
N MET A 1 -26.60 1.48 -35.14
CA MET A 1 -27.14 0.57 -34.11
C MET A 1 -26.82 1.12 -32.73
N ALA A 2 -27.78 1.10 -31.80
CA ALA A 2 -27.53 1.43 -30.40
C ALA A 2 -26.71 0.31 -29.74
N LEU A 3 -25.84 0.65 -28.80
CA LEU A 3 -25.08 -0.34 -28.02
C LEU A 3 -26.03 -1.13 -27.12
N THR A 4 -25.81 -2.43 -26.98
CA THR A 4 -26.56 -3.24 -26.02
C THR A 4 -26.16 -2.91 -24.58
N ALA A 5 -26.99 -3.31 -23.60
CA ALA A 5 -26.66 -3.15 -22.19
C ALA A 5 -25.36 -3.88 -21.84
N TYR A 6 -25.16 -5.08 -22.40
CA TYR A 6 -23.92 -5.85 -22.34
C TYR A 6 -22.70 -5.06 -22.84
N GLN A 7 -22.77 -4.51 -24.06
CA GLN A 7 -21.66 -3.75 -24.66
C GLN A 7 -21.36 -2.46 -23.88
N THR A 8 -22.40 -1.81 -23.36
CA THR A 8 -22.26 -0.61 -22.52
C THR A 8 -21.57 -0.94 -21.19
N GLN A 9 -21.95 -2.04 -20.56
CA GLN A 9 -21.32 -2.51 -19.33
C GLN A 9 -19.85 -2.88 -19.56
N PHE A 10 -19.53 -3.60 -20.65
CA PHE A 10 -18.14 -3.90 -21.03
C PHE A 10 -17.30 -2.64 -21.15
N LYS A 11 -17.78 -1.63 -21.91
CA LYS A 11 -17.06 -0.36 -22.09
C LYS A 11 -16.78 0.34 -20.76
N ARG A 12 -17.75 0.36 -19.84
CA ARG A 12 -17.58 0.95 -18.50
C ARG A 12 -16.54 0.21 -17.67
N ARG A 13 -16.64 -1.12 -17.61
CA ARG A 13 -15.70 -1.99 -16.88
C ARG A 13 -14.28 -1.86 -17.42
N MET A 14 -14.12 -1.92 -18.74
CA MET A 14 -12.83 -1.79 -19.41
C MET A 14 -12.19 -0.42 -19.18
N LYS A 15 -12.97 0.67 -19.35
CA LYS A 15 -12.48 2.03 -19.07
C LYS A 15 -11.96 2.14 -17.63
N ARG A 16 -12.66 1.57 -16.66
CA ARG A 16 -12.24 1.59 -15.27
C ARG A 16 -10.97 0.78 -15.04
N ALA A 17 -10.87 -0.43 -15.59
CA ALA A 17 -9.68 -1.27 -15.47
C ALA A 17 -8.43 -0.58 -16.05
N ILE A 18 -8.53 0.00 -17.26
CA ILE A 18 -7.46 0.79 -17.88
C ILE A 18 -7.06 1.96 -16.97
N SER A 19 -8.05 2.70 -16.44
CA SER A 19 -7.75 3.84 -15.57
C SER A 19 -7.05 3.43 -14.27
N LEU A 20 -7.38 2.25 -13.73
CA LEU A 20 -6.75 1.72 -12.53
C LEU A 20 -5.30 1.31 -12.80
N ARG A 21 -5.05 0.62 -13.92
CA ARG A 21 -3.70 0.27 -14.39
C ARG A 21 -2.83 1.52 -14.55
N ALA A 22 -3.33 2.53 -15.28
CA ALA A 22 -2.59 3.78 -15.51
C ALA A 22 -2.30 4.55 -14.20
N LYS A 23 -3.23 4.53 -13.23
CA LYS A 23 -3.02 5.13 -11.90
C LYS A 23 -1.96 4.38 -11.09
N ALA A 24 -1.97 3.05 -11.16
CA ALA A 24 -0.98 2.22 -10.48
C ALA A 24 0.43 2.45 -11.07
N ASP A 25 0.54 2.46 -12.40
CA ASP A 25 1.80 2.76 -13.10
C ASP A 25 2.36 4.14 -12.71
N ARG A 26 1.52 5.18 -12.74
CA ARG A 26 1.93 6.53 -12.31
C ARG A 26 2.47 6.56 -10.87
N LYS A 27 1.85 5.80 -9.96
CA LYS A 27 2.33 5.69 -8.58
C LYS A 27 3.65 4.94 -8.50
N ALA A 28 3.77 3.82 -9.21
CA ALA A 28 5.00 3.03 -9.26
C ALA A 28 6.17 3.90 -9.72
N ARG A 29 6.02 4.60 -10.86
CA ARG A 29 7.04 5.52 -11.37
C ARG A 29 7.49 6.57 -10.36
N ARG A 30 6.53 7.21 -9.69
CA ARG A 30 6.83 8.22 -8.66
C ARG A 30 7.62 7.63 -7.49
N TYR A 31 7.22 6.46 -6.99
CA TYR A 31 7.89 5.84 -5.86
C TYR A 31 9.24 5.25 -6.24
N THR A 32 9.40 4.72 -7.45
CA THR A 32 10.69 4.28 -7.98
C THR A 32 11.66 5.45 -8.06
N GLN A 33 11.24 6.64 -8.52
CA GLN A 33 12.10 7.82 -8.53
C GLN A 33 12.52 8.22 -7.11
N LEU A 34 11.57 8.31 -6.18
CA LEU A 34 11.88 8.65 -4.78
C LEU A 34 12.83 7.63 -4.13
N LEU A 35 12.69 6.35 -4.46
CA LEU A 35 13.58 5.31 -3.98
C LEU A 35 14.98 5.45 -4.59
N ALA A 36 15.06 5.71 -5.90
CA ALA A 36 16.32 5.94 -6.59
C ALA A 36 17.06 7.16 -5.99
N ASP A 37 16.36 8.27 -5.77
CA ASP A 37 16.93 9.47 -5.15
C ASP A 37 17.43 9.18 -3.71
N ALA A 38 16.69 8.40 -2.94
CA ALA A 38 17.09 8.02 -1.58
C ALA A 38 18.31 7.09 -1.54
N ILE A 39 18.46 6.21 -2.53
CA ILE A 39 19.65 5.36 -2.67
C ILE A 39 20.87 6.21 -3.04
N GLY A 40 20.74 7.15 -3.98
CA GLY A 40 21.83 8.08 -4.32
C GLY A 40 22.28 8.92 -3.11
N ALA A 41 21.33 9.46 -2.34
CA ALA A 41 21.67 10.17 -1.11
C ALA A 41 22.38 9.29 -0.06
N ALA A 42 22.08 7.98 -0.03
CA ALA A 42 22.79 7.04 0.84
C ALA A 42 24.21 6.73 0.33
N GLU A 43 24.43 6.68 -0.99
CA GLU A 43 25.74 6.53 -1.60
C GLU A 43 26.64 7.76 -1.34
N ASP A 44 26.09 8.97 -1.43
CA ASP A 44 26.78 10.20 -1.06
C ASP A 44 27.19 10.20 0.41
N ALA A 45 26.28 9.82 1.31
CA ALA A 45 26.56 9.71 2.74
C ALA A 45 27.61 8.63 3.04
N ALA A 46 27.55 7.48 2.37
CA ALA A 46 28.53 6.42 2.50
C ALA A 46 29.92 6.87 2.05
N THR A 47 30.00 7.70 1.00
CA THR A 47 31.25 8.30 0.53
C THR A 47 31.85 9.20 1.60
N GLN A 48 31.06 10.10 2.20
CA GLN A 48 31.53 10.97 3.29
C GLN A 48 31.98 10.17 4.53
N MET A 49 31.21 9.15 4.92
CA MET A 49 31.57 8.27 6.04
C MET A 49 32.89 7.54 5.78
N ASN A 50 33.10 7.07 4.55
CA ASN A 50 34.33 6.40 4.16
C ASN A 50 35.54 7.36 4.17
N GLU A 51 35.37 8.60 3.73
CA GLU A 51 36.41 9.63 3.83
C GLU A 51 36.78 9.93 5.28
N LEU A 52 35.79 10.07 6.18
CA LEU A 52 36.03 10.27 7.61
C LEU A 52 36.75 9.07 8.24
N ASN A 53 36.33 7.86 7.89
CA ASN A 53 36.99 6.62 8.31
C ASN A 53 38.47 6.60 7.91
N GLN A 54 38.78 6.98 6.68
CA GLN A 54 40.16 7.05 6.19
C GLN A 54 40.97 8.16 6.86
N LEU A 55 40.38 9.36 7.04
CA LEU A 55 41.06 10.52 7.59
C LEU A 55 41.42 10.34 9.07
N TYR A 56 40.52 9.75 9.85
CA TYR A 56 40.69 9.57 11.29
C TYR A 56 41.06 8.14 11.69
N ASN A 57 41.28 7.25 10.71
CA ASN A 57 41.58 5.83 10.92
C ASN A 57 40.56 5.14 11.86
N VAL A 58 39.27 5.45 11.63
CA VAL A 58 38.13 4.85 12.33
C VAL A 58 37.38 3.92 11.37
N ASP A 59 36.73 2.89 11.90
CA ASP A 59 35.97 1.93 11.10
C ASP A 59 34.50 1.95 11.51
N VAL A 60 33.77 2.95 11.01
CA VAL A 60 32.33 3.09 11.22
C VAL A 60 31.60 2.61 9.96
N SER A 61 30.48 1.90 10.14
CA SER A 61 29.67 1.46 9.02
C SER A 61 29.24 2.64 8.14
N THR A 62 29.48 2.52 6.84
CA THR A 62 29.16 3.55 5.84
C THR A 62 27.68 3.56 5.45
N TYR A 63 27.00 2.43 5.62
CA TYR A 63 25.58 2.26 5.29
C TYR A 63 24.77 1.81 6.50
N THR A 64 23.50 2.18 6.51
CA THR A 64 22.51 1.48 7.36
C THR A 64 22.11 0.15 6.73
N LEU A 65 21.56 -0.78 7.52
CA LEU A 65 21.15 -2.11 7.03
C LEU A 65 20.19 -2.04 5.83
N LEU A 66 19.21 -1.13 5.87
CA LEU A 66 18.24 -0.99 4.78
C LEU A 66 18.89 -0.44 3.52
N THR A 67 19.69 0.63 3.63
CA THR A 67 20.36 1.25 2.48
C THR A 67 21.40 0.31 1.87
N GLN A 68 22.09 -0.49 2.69
CA GLN A 68 23.01 -1.51 2.19
C GLN A 68 22.28 -2.61 1.41
N ALA A 69 21.14 -3.09 1.93
CA ALA A 69 20.33 -4.09 1.25
C ALA A 69 19.75 -3.55 -0.07
N LEU A 70 19.29 -2.30 -0.09
CA LEU A 70 18.76 -1.66 -1.30
C LEU A 70 19.84 -1.42 -2.34
N HIS A 71 21.00 -0.89 -1.95
CA HIS A 71 22.15 -0.72 -2.82
C HIS A 71 22.58 -2.05 -3.46
N ALA A 72 22.66 -3.14 -2.66
CA ALA A 72 23.09 -4.45 -3.14
C ALA A 72 22.13 -5.12 -4.14
N ASN A 73 20.83 -4.83 -4.07
CA ASN A 73 19.81 -5.52 -4.87
C ASN A 73 19.17 -4.64 -5.96
N SER A 74 19.26 -3.32 -5.82
CA SER A 74 18.45 -2.37 -6.59
C SER A 74 19.10 -0.99 -6.59
N GLY A 75 20.40 -0.93 -6.91
CA GLY A 75 21.16 0.32 -7.01
C GLY A 75 20.44 1.38 -7.85
N GLN A 76 20.73 2.66 -7.58
CA GLN A 76 20.01 3.80 -8.17
C GLN A 76 19.92 3.69 -9.70
N GLU A 77 21.05 3.36 -10.36
CA GLU A 77 21.14 3.21 -11.82
C GLU A 77 20.13 2.20 -12.37
N VAL A 78 19.98 1.04 -11.73
CA VAL A 78 19.06 -0.02 -12.17
C VAL A 78 17.62 0.47 -12.14
N LEU A 79 17.23 1.21 -11.09
CA LEU A 79 15.88 1.75 -10.97
C LEU A 79 15.62 2.85 -12.02
N VAL A 80 16.60 3.70 -12.29
CA VAL A 80 16.51 4.75 -13.32
C VAL A 80 16.45 4.14 -14.72
N ASP A 81 17.25 3.10 -14.98
CA ASP A 81 17.24 2.38 -16.26
C ASP A 81 15.89 1.73 -16.54
N HIS A 82 15.28 1.08 -15.54
CA HIS A 82 13.94 0.52 -15.68
C HIS A 82 12.88 1.59 -15.95
N LEU A 83 13.03 2.80 -15.37
CA LEU A 83 12.14 3.91 -15.67
C LEU A 83 12.33 4.44 -17.10
N ALA A 84 13.58 4.48 -17.57
CA ALA A 84 13.92 4.96 -18.91
C ALA A 84 13.49 3.99 -20.02
N GLN A 85 13.50 2.68 -19.75
CA GLN A 85 13.08 1.63 -20.70
C GLN A 85 11.57 1.56 -20.95
N SER A 86 10.74 2.21 -20.13
CA SER A 86 9.29 2.18 -20.27
C SER A 86 8.74 3.58 -20.48
N ALA A 87 8.23 3.91 -21.67
CA ALA A 87 7.57 5.19 -21.87
C ALA A 87 6.18 5.21 -21.21
N PRO A 88 5.80 6.30 -20.52
CA PRO A 88 4.45 6.43 -19.97
C PRO A 88 3.39 6.28 -21.07
N GLY A 89 2.54 5.25 -20.95
CA GLY A 89 1.43 5.04 -21.89
C GLY A 89 1.76 4.24 -23.16
N GLU A 90 2.91 3.58 -23.22
CA GLU A 90 3.32 2.72 -24.35
C GLU A 90 2.48 1.44 -24.53
N GLU A 91 1.57 1.18 -23.59
CA GLU A 91 0.68 0.04 -23.63
C GLU A 91 -0.40 0.27 -24.71
N ALA A 92 -0.22 -0.31 -25.89
CA ALA A 92 -1.21 -0.27 -26.96
C ALA A 92 -2.56 -0.83 -26.48
N ILE A 93 -3.56 0.05 -26.29
CA ILE A 93 -4.92 -0.34 -25.97
C ILE A 93 -5.64 -0.64 -27.28
N ILE A 94 -5.56 -1.89 -27.74
CA ILE A 94 -6.36 -2.34 -28.88
C ILE A 94 -7.81 -2.55 -28.40
N PHE A 95 -8.70 -1.64 -28.78
CA PHE A 95 -10.14 -1.79 -28.57
C PHE A 95 -10.75 -2.61 -29.70
N ASN A 96 -10.74 -3.94 -29.56
CA ASN A 96 -11.59 -4.78 -30.39
C ASN A 96 -13.06 -4.55 -29.99
N GLN A 97 -13.96 -4.41 -30.98
CA GLN A 97 -15.38 -4.39 -30.69
C GLN A 97 -15.78 -5.73 -30.07
N VAL A 98 -16.46 -5.68 -28.92
CA VAL A 98 -16.97 -6.89 -28.27
C VAL A 98 -18.27 -7.30 -28.98
N PRO A 99 -18.29 -8.48 -29.64
CA PRO A 99 -19.51 -9.00 -30.21
C PRO A 99 -20.55 -9.26 -29.10
N ASP A 100 -21.82 -9.20 -29.46
CA ASP A 100 -22.90 -9.39 -28.51
C ASP A 100 -23.06 -10.87 -28.11
N GLY A 101 -22.15 -11.35 -27.25
CA GLY A 101 -22.05 -12.77 -26.87
C GLY A 101 -23.10 -13.24 -25.87
N ASN A 102 -23.97 -12.36 -25.36
CA ASN A 102 -25.00 -12.68 -24.35
C ASN A 102 -26.39 -12.15 -24.75
N GLY A 103 -26.66 -11.99 -26.05
CA GLY A 103 -27.95 -11.50 -26.56
C GLY A 103 -28.35 -10.12 -26.01
N GLY A 104 -27.38 -9.27 -25.70
CA GLY A 104 -27.55 -7.93 -25.21
C GLY A 104 -27.76 -7.81 -23.71
N GLN A 105 -27.91 -8.93 -23.00
CA GLN A 105 -28.23 -8.96 -21.57
C GLN A 105 -27.02 -8.58 -20.69
N PRO A 106 -27.21 -7.69 -19.69
CA PRO A 106 -26.14 -7.29 -18.79
C PRO A 106 -25.66 -8.46 -17.93
N LEU A 107 -24.36 -8.48 -17.62
CA LEU A 107 -23.77 -9.38 -16.64
C LEU A 107 -24.09 -8.95 -15.20
N PRO A 108 -24.05 -9.87 -14.23
CA PRO A 108 -24.20 -9.55 -12.81
C PRO A 108 -23.21 -8.47 -12.37
N VAL A 109 -23.63 -7.64 -11.39
CA VAL A 109 -22.77 -6.61 -10.81
C VAL A 109 -21.50 -7.22 -10.21
N ASN A 110 -20.37 -6.56 -10.42
CA ASN A 110 -19.09 -7.03 -9.92
C ASN A 110 -18.32 -5.88 -9.21
N PRO A 111 -18.02 -6.04 -7.91
CA PRO A 111 -17.38 -5.00 -7.11
C PRO A 111 -15.95 -4.67 -7.54
N LEU A 112 -15.25 -5.53 -8.29
CA LEU A 112 -13.94 -5.23 -8.87
C LEU A 112 -14.00 -4.03 -9.83
N PHE A 113 -15.14 -3.83 -10.49
CA PHE A 113 -15.40 -2.66 -11.33
C PHE A 113 -16.10 -1.54 -10.56
N GLY A 114 -16.08 -1.62 -9.22
CA GLY A 114 -16.73 -0.73 -8.25
C GLY A 114 -18.19 -0.44 -8.57
N GLU A 115 -18.89 -1.48 -8.97
CA GLU A 115 -20.34 -1.54 -9.06
C GLU A 115 -20.86 -1.89 -7.65
N LEU A 116 -21.82 -1.13 -7.14
CA LEU A 116 -22.41 -1.38 -5.83
C LEU A 116 -23.27 -2.64 -5.88
N VAL A 117 -22.92 -3.64 -5.09
CA VAL A 117 -23.81 -4.78 -4.82
C VAL A 117 -24.83 -4.26 -3.82
N ALA A 118 -26.10 -4.15 -4.22
CA ALA A 118 -27.19 -3.90 -3.30
C ALA A 118 -27.43 -5.18 -2.46
N GLY A 119 -26.57 -5.40 -1.47
CA GLY A 119 -26.72 -6.42 -0.44
C GLY A 119 -26.78 -5.72 0.90
N THR A 120 -27.88 -5.89 1.63
CA THR A 120 -28.05 -5.42 3.01
C THR A 120 -26.84 -5.82 3.86
N PRO A 121 -26.26 -4.92 4.67
CA PRO A 121 -25.19 -5.30 5.59
C PRO A 121 -25.73 -6.38 6.54
N ILE A 122 -25.09 -7.55 6.52
CA ILE A 122 -25.35 -8.60 7.51
C ILE A 122 -24.72 -8.10 8.80
N THR A 123 -25.51 -7.52 9.69
CA THR A 123 -25.10 -7.24 11.07
C THR A 123 -24.87 -8.59 11.77
N PRO A 124 -23.64 -8.91 12.22
CA PRO A 124 -23.45 -10.09 13.06
C PRO A 124 -24.22 -9.89 14.38
N PRO A 125 -24.92 -10.91 14.90
CA PRO A 125 -25.62 -10.79 16.17
C PRO A 125 -24.62 -10.45 17.27
N ALA A 126 -24.95 -9.43 18.06
CA ALA A 126 -24.18 -9.02 19.22
C ALA A 126 -23.96 -10.24 20.13
N GLN A 127 -22.70 -10.65 20.31
CA GLN A 127 -22.36 -11.66 21.31
C GLN A 127 -22.69 -11.06 22.67
N ALA A 128 -23.67 -11.68 23.34
CA ALA A 128 -23.98 -11.40 24.73
C ALA A 128 -22.71 -11.59 25.56
N ALA A 129 -22.14 -10.47 26.02
CA ALA A 129 -21.08 -10.49 27.01
C ALA A 129 -21.66 -11.12 28.29
N LYS A 130 -21.24 -12.36 28.57
CA LYS A 130 -21.39 -12.94 29.91
C LYS A 130 -20.67 -12.03 30.87
N ALA A 131 -21.42 -11.48 31.81
CA ALA A 131 -20.95 -10.64 32.90
C ALA A 131 -19.85 -11.38 33.70
N SER A 132 -18.61 -10.94 33.52
CA SER A 132 -17.54 -11.13 34.50
C SER A 132 -17.76 -10.10 35.61
N GLY A 133 -18.00 -10.59 36.83
CA GLY A 133 -18.25 -9.77 38.00
C GLY A 133 -17.10 -8.82 38.29
N GLN A 134 -17.40 -7.52 38.32
CA GLN A 134 -16.63 -6.54 39.08
C GLN A 134 -17.50 -6.09 40.24
N VAL A 135 -17.21 -6.59 41.44
CA VAL A 135 -17.62 -5.92 42.67
C VAL A 135 -16.56 -4.84 42.91
N LYS A 136 -16.93 -3.59 42.60
CA LYS A 136 -16.20 -2.41 43.01
C LYS A 136 -17.22 -1.42 43.54
N ASP A 137 -17.32 -1.33 44.87
CA ASP A 137 -17.31 -0.07 45.62
C ASP A 137 -17.82 -0.30 47.04
N ALA A 138 -16.95 0.00 48.01
CA ALA A 138 -17.28 0.76 49.22
C ALA A 138 -16.00 0.94 50.04
N ALA A 139 -15.30 2.06 49.83
CA ALA A 139 -14.70 2.77 50.97
C ALA A 139 -15.83 3.59 51.63
N PRO A 140 -15.73 4.12 52.88
CA PRO A 140 -14.48 4.54 53.53
C PRO A 140 -14.46 4.42 55.08
N VAL A 141 -13.38 4.93 55.71
CA VAL A 141 -13.28 5.37 57.12
C VAL A 141 -13.20 4.22 58.16
N ASP A 142 -12.28 4.09 59.12
CA ASP A 142 -11.68 5.06 60.05
C ASP A 142 -10.42 4.49 60.77
N THR A 143 -9.50 5.38 61.14
CA THR A 143 -8.66 5.48 62.37
C THR A 143 -7.95 4.26 63.04
N GLN A 144 -6.65 4.46 63.35
CA GLN A 144 -5.81 4.03 64.51
C GLN A 144 -4.46 3.40 64.05
N ALA A 145 -3.31 4.09 64.16
CA ALA A 145 -2.50 4.42 65.34
C ALA A 145 -1.78 3.22 65.98
N SER A 146 -0.52 3.45 66.38
CA SER A 146 0.41 2.62 67.18
C SER A 146 1.37 1.71 66.37
N GLU A 147 2.68 2.02 66.36
CA GLU A 147 3.75 1.39 67.18
C GLU A 147 4.07 -0.04 66.69
N SER A 148 5.28 -0.60 66.64
CA SER A 148 6.59 -0.35 67.24
C SER A 148 7.55 -1.38 66.61
N LEU A 149 8.85 -1.05 66.61
CA LEU A 149 10.07 -1.86 66.51
C LEU A 149 9.99 -3.37 66.20
N GLY A 150 10.88 -3.77 65.29
CA GLY A 150 11.42 -5.12 65.12
C GLY A 150 12.51 -5.13 64.07
#